data_AF-A0A9P7Q7A3-F1
#
_entry.id   AF-A0A9P7Q7A3-F1
#
_cell.length_a   1.000
_cell.length_b   1.000
_cell.length_c   1.000
_cell.angle_alpha   90.00
_cell.angle_beta   90.00
_cell.angle_gamma   90.00
#
_symmetry.space_group_name_H-M   'P 1'
#
loop_
_entity.id
_entity.type
_entity.pdbx_description
1 polymer ?
#
loop_
_entity_poly.entity_id
_entity_poly.type
_entity_poly.pdbx_seq_one_letter_code
_entity_poly.pdbx_strand_id
1 'polypeptide(L)'
;MAYKPRMSIIPTNQQGRSRKKEEDADACMLTDSEIAGCIQDIGIPMTVTDVQKPNPAQIQQIFEWFAEVLVNSTRETVEPAMRAAAEDVCGDFSDVIPPDTRNLMAFFVSLRRLLYECGIVDFTFNDLYKPTHSRMARILSYLINFVRFRESHTTVIAEYYNKSESIKMRIETLHLEKQNNEDRLQHLIHNRKAMEAEVRDKALRNEDLKNQLFALQRQQEKVSARLEDAKQRKGDLAMMLQQKTQEKAMLKQESNKLRPYMLQSPSALQENLAELREILNIDKAHIDALDRRARALQTSTESFSVVCADVAACIKILDEIRQELAKEEEELVRNARQRDALSERGNNARDVERAETMLRRQLAKWSERTEKLREQSQAKAREAEEKMQELQAVHRQQTEEHTRKGKDMNIRRVRIEQTEKKMLHLKENIENEIHAAHDEYLKMESHIKLYMTEMEQSLSQ
;
A
#
# COMPACT_ATOMS: atom_id res chain seq x y z
N MET A 1 -65.46 -31.99 -51.35
CA MET A 1 -65.99 -31.25 -50.18
C MET A 1 -65.85 -29.75 -50.46
N ALA A 2 -66.82 -28.99 -49.96
CA ALA A 2 -67.25 -27.70 -50.49
C ALA A 2 -66.19 -26.59 -50.56
N TYR A 3 -66.19 -25.90 -51.70
CA TYR A 3 -65.64 -24.57 -51.92
C TYR A 3 -66.60 -23.54 -51.29
N LYS A 4 -66.10 -22.67 -50.41
CA LYS A 4 -66.67 -21.33 -50.20
C LYS A 4 -65.57 -20.30 -49.92
N PRO A 5 -65.46 -19.25 -50.75
CA PRO A 5 -64.61 -18.08 -50.54
C PRO A 5 -65.38 -17.00 -49.76
N ARG A 6 -64.67 -16.08 -49.09
CA ARG A 6 -64.99 -14.63 -48.99
C ARG A 6 -64.01 -13.92 -48.03
N MET A 7 -63.17 -13.04 -48.59
CA MET A 7 -63.27 -11.58 -48.52
C MET A 7 -62.49 -10.97 -47.35
N SER A 8 -61.23 -10.64 -47.62
CA SER A 8 -60.46 -9.67 -46.86
C SER A 8 -60.97 -8.26 -47.21
N ILE A 9 -61.68 -7.64 -46.27
CA ILE A 9 -61.94 -6.21 -46.28
C ILE A 9 -60.91 -5.58 -45.35
N ILE A 10 -60.01 -4.78 -45.94
CA ILE A 10 -59.23 -3.80 -45.21
C ILE A 10 -60.15 -2.60 -44.97
N PRO A 11 -60.30 -2.10 -43.73
CA PRO A 11 -60.51 -0.69 -43.50
C PRO A 11 -59.16 -0.04 -43.22
N THR A 12 -58.86 0.91 -44.09
CA THR A 12 -57.77 1.88 -43.99
C THR A 12 -57.86 2.59 -42.64
N ASN A 13 -56.86 2.40 -41.77
CA ASN A 13 -56.65 3.29 -40.64
C ASN A 13 -55.16 3.67 -40.59
N GLN A 14 -54.78 4.56 -41.51
CA GLN A 14 -53.60 5.40 -41.32
C GLN A 14 -53.98 6.48 -40.31
N GLN A 15 -53.66 6.26 -39.04
CA GLN A 15 -53.28 7.33 -38.11
C GLN A 15 -52.86 6.70 -36.77
N GLY A 16 -51.71 7.15 -36.26
CA GLY A 16 -51.35 6.96 -34.84
C GLY A 16 -50.35 5.86 -34.53
N ARG A 17 -49.15 5.87 -35.14
CA ARG A 17 -48.00 5.11 -34.61
C ARG A 17 -46.78 5.97 -34.25
N SER A 18 -46.91 7.29 -34.34
CA SER A 18 -45.85 8.25 -34.02
C SER A 18 -45.91 8.82 -32.59
N ARG A 19 -47.06 8.76 -31.90
CA ARG A 19 -47.20 9.41 -30.58
C ARG A 19 -46.55 8.65 -29.41
N LYS A 20 -46.40 7.33 -29.50
CA LYS A 20 -45.90 6.54 -28.37
C LYS A 20 -44.39 6.67 -28.12
N LYS A 21 -43.63 7.25 -29.05
CA LYS A 21 -42.17 7.46 -28.91
C LYS A 21 -41.82 8.87 -28.41
N GLU A 22 -42.75 9.81 -28.50
CA GLU A 22 -42.61 11.16 -27.95
C GLU A 22 -42.98 11.18 -26.45
N GLU A 23 -43.96 10.39 -26.01
CA GLU A 23 -44.38 10.33 -24.59
C GLU A 23 -43.26 9.84 -23.64
N ASP A 24 -42.39 8.93 -24.07
CA ASP A 24 -41.22 8.50 -23.27
C ASP A 24 -40.08 9.53 -23.27
N ALA A 25 -40.01 10.40 -24.30
CA ALA A 25 -38.99 11.44 -24.37
C ALA A 25 -39.26 12.57 -23.37
N ASP A 26 -40.53 12.86 -23.09
CA ASP A 26 -40.95 13.90 -22.15
C ASP A 26 -40.72 13.52 -20.67
N ALA A 27 -40.63 12.23 -20.34
CA ALA A 27 -40.44 11.77 -18.96
C ALA A 27 -39.04 12.08 -18.39
N CYS A 28 -38.05 12.33 -19.25
CA CYS A 28 -36.67 12.64 -18.85
C CYS A 28 -36.28 14.11 -19.10
N MET A 29 -37.22 14.95 -19.51
CA MET A 29 -36.97 16.37 -19.77
C MET A 29 -36.93 17.14 -18.46
N LEU A 30 -35.85 17.89 -18.24
CA LEU A 30 -35.71 18.80 -17.10
C LEU A 30 -36.32 20.17 -17.46
N THR A 31 -36.77 20.90 -16.44
CA THR A 31 -37.26 22.27 -16.65
C THR A 31 -36.09 23.22 -16.95
N ASP A 32 -36.35 24.30 -17.69
CA ASP A 32 -35.31 25.31 -18.02
C ASP A 32 -34.59 25.86 -16.76
N SER A 33 -35.30 25.93 -15.63
CA SER A 33 -34.74 26.35 -14.34
C SER A 33 -33.79 25.32 -13.73
N GLU A 34 -34.10 24.02 -13.86
CA GLU A 34 -33.24 22.94 -13.37
C GLU A 34 -32.00 22.77 -14.26
N ILE A 35 -32.15 22.94 -15.57
CA ILE A 35 -31.03 22.91 -16.53
C ILE A 35 -30.05 24.05 -16.20
N ALA A 36 -30.55 25.28 -16.03
CA ALA A 36 -29.71 26.42 -15.66
C ALA A 36 -29.02 26.21 -14.30
N GLY A 37 -29.75 25.70 -13.30
CA GLY A 37 -29.19 25.41 -11.98
C GLY A 37 -28.07 24.37 -12.01
N CYS A 38 -28.28 23.23 -12.68
CA CYS A 38 -27.25 22.19 -12.77
C CYS A 38 -26.02 22.63 -13.57
N ILE A 39 -26.19 23.45 -14.61
CA ILE A 39 -25.06 23.99 -15.39
C ILE A 39 -24.30 25.06 -14.57
N GLN A 40 -25.00 25.81 -13.73
CA GLN A 40 -24.38 26.73 -12.78
C GLN A 40 -23.59 25.99 -11.69
N ASP A 41 -24.10 24.87 -11.18
CA ASP A 41 -23.40 24.01 -10.20
C ASP A 41 -22.10 23.43 -10.79
N ILE A 42 -22.09 23.22 -12.10
CA ILE A 42 -20.93 22.78 -12.89
C ILE A 42 -19.87 23.90 -13.05
N GLY A 43 -20.21 25.15 -12.71
CA GLY A 43 -19.29 26.30 -12.73
C GLY A 43 -19.39 27.19 -13.96
N ILE A 44 -20.37 26.95 -14.85
CA ILE A 44 -20.64 27.82 -16.01
C ILE A 44 -21.84 28.72 -15.67
N PRO A 45 -21.68 30.05 -15.60
CA PRO A 45 -22.79 30.94 -15.25
C PRO A 45 -23.85 30.92 -16.36
N MET A 46 -24.99 30.32 -16.08
CA MET A 46 -26.12 30.21 -17.01
C MET A 46 -27.41 30.68 -16.36
N THR A 47 -28.12 31.59 -17.01
CA THR A 47 -29.44 32.05 -16.57
C THR A 47 -30.55 31.34 -17.34
N VAL A 48 -31.77 31.33 -16.80
CA VAL A 48 -32.95 30.76 -17.48
C VAL A 48 -33.20 31.43 -18.85
N THR A 49 -32.85 32.71 -18.98
CA THR A 49 -32.90 33.44 -20.25
C THR A 49 -31.88 32.96 -21.29
N ASP A 50 -30.71 32.48 -20.84
CA ASP A 50 -29.68 31.92 -21.72
C ASP A 50 -30.06 30.52 -22.20
N VAL A 51 -30.83 29.76 -21.41
CA VAL A 51 -31.42 28.48 -21.86
C VAL A 51 -32.43 28.74 -22.97
N GLN A 52 -33.32 29.72 -22.79
CA GLN A 52 -34.36 30.09 -23.77
C GLN A 52 -33.80 30.68 -25.07
N LYS A 53 -32.65 31.37 -25.00
CA LYS A 53 -31.91 31.90 -26.15
C LYS A 53 -30.46 31.45 -26.11
N PRO A 54 -30.17 30.20 -26.53
CA PRO A 54 -28.84 29.63 -26.41
C PRO A 54 -27.83 30.40 -27.27
N ASN A 55 -26.76 30.89 -26.63
CA ASN A 55 -25.63 31.51 -27.32
C ASN A 55 -24.67 30.41 -27.81
N PRO A 56 -24.33 30.34 -29.13
CA PRO A 56 -23.40 29.35 -29.68
C PRO A 56 -22.08 29.24 -28.91
N ALA A 57 -21.50 30.37 -28.46
CA ALA A 57 -20.22 30.36 -27.75
C ALA A 57 -20.34 29.71 -26.36
N GLN A 58 -21.42 29.99 -25.63
CA GLN A 58 -21.68 29.40 -24.32
C GLN A 58 -21.99 27.90 -24.42
N ILE A 59 -22.75 27.50 -25.44
CA ILE A 59 -23.06 26.09 -25.69
C ILE A 59 -21.80 25.29 -26.04
N GLN A 60 -20.88 25.86 -26.83
CA GLN A 60 -19.60 25.23 -27.12
C GLN A 60 -18.76 25.03 -25.86
N GLN A 61 -18.70 26.04 -24.99
CA GLN A 61 -18.00 25.95 -23.70
C GLN A 61 -18.59 24.86 -22.79
N ILE A 62 -19.91 24.74 -22.75
CA ILE A 62 -20.60 23.69 -21.99
C ILE A 62 -20.24 22.30 -22.52
N PHE A 63 -20.30 22.10 -23.83
CA PHE A 63 -19.95 20.81 -24.42
C PHE A 63 -18.47 20.47 -24.31
N GLU A 64 -17.59 21.47 -24.36
CA GLU A 64 -16.15 21.30 -24.12
C GLU A 64 -15.91 20.80 -22.70
N TRP A 65 -16.54 21.42 -21.70
CA TRP A 65 -16.47 20.97 -20.31
C TRP A 65 -17.00 19.54 -20.13
N PHE A 66 -18.14 19.20 -20.71
CA PHE A 66 -18.67 17.84 -20.62
C PHE A 66 -17.78 16.80 -21.31
N ALA A 67 -17.18 17.14 -22.45
CA ALA A 67 -16.25 16.26 -23.14
C ALA A 67 -14.96 16.03 -22.33
N GLU A 68 -14.47 17.07 -21.65
CA GLU A 68 -13.34 16.97 -20.72
C GLU A 68 -13.69 16.08 -19.53
N VAL A 69 -14.82 16.30 -18.86
CA VAL A 69 -15.17 15.58 -17.62
C VAL A 69 -15.63 14.14 -17.86
N LEU A 70 -16.29 13.86 -18.99
CA LEU A 70 -16.86 12.54 -19.28
C LEU A 70 -15.93 11.66 -20.12
N VAL A 71 -15.12 12.25 -21.01
CA VAL A 71 -14.29 11.52 -21.98
C VAL A 71 -12.80 11.81 -21.78
N ASN A 72 -12.40 12.70 -20.86
CA ASN A 72 -11.02 13.19 -20.70
C ASN A 72 -10.40 13.67 -22.03
N SER A 73 -11.26 14.20 -22.91
CA SER A 73 -10.85 14.74 -24.22
C SER A 73 -10.60 16.23 -24.09
N THR A 74 -9.35 16.61 -23.83
CA THR A 74 -8.90 18.01 -23.84
C THR A 74 -8.26 18.34 -25.18
N ARG A 75 -8.17 19.63 -25.50
CA ARG A 75 -7.42 20.09 -26.69
C ARG A 75 -6.01 19.53 -26.74
N GLU A 76 -5.35 19.42 -25.59
CA GLU A 76 -3.98 18.91 -25.46
C GLU A 76 -3.86 17.39 -25.68
N THR A 77 -4.90 16.59 -25.41
CA THR A 77 -4.87 15.15 -25.69
C THR A 77 -5.30 14.82 -27.11
N VAL A 78 -6.20 15.63 -27.69
CA VAL A 78 -6.74 15.43 -29.03
C VAL A 78 -5.78 15.92 -30.12
N GLU A 79 -5.13 17.07 -29.91
CA GLU A 79 -4.28 17.69 -30.94
C GLU A 79 -3.08 16.81 -31.36
N PRO A 80 -2.31 16.16 -30.45
CA PRO A 80 -1.21 15.28 -30.83
C PRO A 80 -1.68 14.01 -31.56
N ALA A 81 -2.78 13.41 -31.08
CA ALA A 81 -3.35 12.21 -31.71
C ALA A 81 -3.88 12.52 -33.11
N MET A 82 -4.56 13.66 -33.27
CA MET A 82 -5.04 14.11 -34.57
C MET A 82 -3.89 14.50 -35.48
N ARG A 83 -2.84 15.17 -34.98
CA ARG A 83 -1.61 15.52 -35.71
C ARG A 83 -1.00 14.27 -36.35
N ALA A 84 -0.67 13.28 -35.53
CA ALA A 84 -0.11 12.01 -35.95
C ALA A 84 -1.01 11.28 -36.97
N ALA A 85 -2.33 11.29 -36.76
CA ALA A 85 -3.26 10.64 -37.68
C ALA A 85 -3.29 11.27 -39.09
N ALA A 86 -3.14 12.59 -39.24
CA ALA A 86 -3.08 13.15 -40.60
C ALA A 86 -1.67 13.15 -41.21
N GLU A 87 -0.62 13.09 -40.40
CA GLU A 87 0.72 12.76 -40.92
C GLU A 87 0.74 11.34 -41.52
N ASP A 88 0.06 10.39 -40.88
CA ASP A 88 -0.09 9.02 -41.38
C ASP A 88 -0.98 8.92 -42.64
N VAL A 89 -2.12 9.64 -42.67
CA VAL A 89 -3.09 9.55 -43.77
C VAL A 89 -2.75 10.45 -44.96
N CYS A 90 -2.22 11.66 -44.73
CA CYS A 90 -1.99 12.67 -45.75
C CYS A 90 -0.49 12.92 -46.04
N GLY A 91 0.43 12.31 -45.29
CA GLY A 91 1.88 12.43 -45.52
C GLY A 91 2.34 13.88 -45.57
N ASP A 92 3.05 14.23 -46.66
CA ASP A 92 3.57 15.59 -46.91
C ASP A 92 2.49 16.67 -47.11
N PHE A 93 1.22 16.29 -47.23
CA PHE A 93 0.06 17.19 -47.34
C PHE A 93 -0.74 17.30 -46.04
N SER A 94 -0.14 16.96 -44.90
CA SER A 94 -0.79 17.00 -43.57
C SER A 94 -1.32 18.39 -43.17
N ASP A 95 -0.80 19.46 -43.77
CA ASP A 95 -1.21 20.86 -43.55
C ASP A 95 -2.36 21.34 -44.44
N VAL A 96 -2.88 20.51 -45.36
CA VAL A 96 -3.98 20.89 -46.27
C VAL A 96 -5.27 21.21 -45.50
N ILE A 97 -5.51 20.54 -44.37
CA ILE A 97 -6.63 20.85 -43.49
C ILE A 97 -6.07 21.60 -42.27
N PRO A 98 -6.53 22.84 -41.99
CA PRO A 98 -6.08 23.61 -40.85
C PRO A 98 -6.20 22.82 -39.53
N PRO A 99 -5.24 22.97 -38.60
CA PRO A 99 -5.24 22.23 -37.34
C PRO A 99 -6.52 22.46 -36.53
N ASP A 100 -7.06 23.68 -36.56
CA ASP A 100 -8.31 24.02 -35.86
C ASP A 100 -9.52 23.24 -36.42
N THR A 101 -9.59 23.03 -37.74
CA THR A 101 -10.69 22.26 -38.36
C THR A 101 -10.59 20.78 -38.02
N ARG A 102 -9.36 20.24 -37.95
CA ARG A 102 -9.12 18.84 -37.56
C ARG A 102 -9.46 18.59 -36.09
N ASN A 103 -9.02 19.47 -35.20
CA ASN A 103 -9.30 19.38 -33.77
C ASN A 103 -10.81 19.53 -33.49
N LEU A 104 -11.49 20.43 -34.20
CA LEU A 104 -12.94 20.57 -34.12
C LEU A 104 -13.68 19.31 -34.59
N MET A 105 -13.23 18.68 -35.68
CA MET A 105 -13.83 17.44 -36.17
C MET A 105 -13.64 16.29 -35.17
N ALA A 106 -12.45 16.18 -34.57
CA ALA A 106 -12.17 15.18 -33.55
C ALA A 106 -13.04 15.38 -32.31
N PHE A 107 -13.16 16.63 -31.85
CA PHE A 107 -14.06 17.02 -30.78
C PHE A 107 -15.51 16.64 -31.10
N PHE A 108 -15.98 16.95 -32.31
CA PHE A 108 -17.34 16.63 -32.74
C PHE A 108 -17.60 15.11 -32.76
N VAL A 109 -16.64 14.29 -33.20
CA VAL A 109 -16.77 12.83 -33.20
C VAL A 109 -16.81 12.29 -31.77
N SER A 110 -15.96 12.78 -30.88
CA SER A 110 -15.97 12.40 -29.46
C SER A 110 -17.28 12.78 -28.77
N LEU A 111 -17.77 14.00 -29.02
CA LEU A 111 -19.04 14.49 -28.49
C LEU A 111 -20.23 13.71 -29.04
N ARG A 112 -20.23 13.38 -30.34
CA ARG A 112 -21.28 12.55 -30.95
C ARG A 112 -21.31 11.15 -30.36
N ARG A 113 -20.14 10.55 -30.08
CA ARG A 113 -20.06 9.24 -29.42
C ARG A 113 -20.61 9.31 -28.00
N LEU A 114 -20.23 10.33 -27.23
CA LEU A 114 -20.77 10.58 -25.89
C LEU A 114 -22.30 10.73 -25.93
N LEU A 115 -22.81 11.59 -26.79
CA LEU A 115 -24.25 11.86 -26.91
C LEU A 115 -25.02 10.64 -27.40
N TYR A 116 -24.41 9.78 -28.20
CA TYR A 116 -25.00 8.50 -28.59
C TYR A 116 -25.22 7.58 -27.37
N GLU A 117 -24.24 7.49 -26.47
CA GLU A 117 -24.39 6.75 -25.20
C GLU A 117 -25.43 7.39 -24.26
N CYS A 118 -25.59 8.72 -24.33
CA CYS A 118 -26.67 9.44 -23.63
C CYS A 118 -28.06 9.26 -24.30
N GLY A 119 -28.17 8.56 -25.43
CA GLY A 119 -29.44 8.28 -26.13
C GLY A 119 -29.81 9.26 -27.26
N ILE A 120 -28.90 10.17 -27.64
CA ILE A 120 -29.10 11.15 -28.71
C ILE A 120 -28.33 10.72 -29.95
N VAL A 121 -29.06 10.20 -30.94
CA VAL A 121 -28.47 9.59 -32.14
C VAL A 121 -28.23 10.61 -33.27
N ASP A 122 -28.93 11.75 -33.22
CA ASP A 122 -29.07 12.69 -34.33
C ASP A 122 -28.28 14.00 -34.13
N PHE A 123 -27.19 14.02 -33.35
CA PHE A 123 -26.37 15.22 -33.12
C PHE A 123 -25.70 15.77 -34.40
N THR A 124 -25.79 17.08 -34.62
CA THR A 124 -25.30 17.76 -35.84
C THR A 124 -24.49 19.03 -35.52
N PHE A 125 -23.69 19.53 -36.47
CA PHE A 125 -22.96 20.80 -36.28
C PHE A 125 -23.88 22.02 -36.08
N ASN A 126 -25.14 21.95 -36.54
CA ASN A 126 -26.12 23.01 -36.27
C ASN A 126 -26.38 23.17 -34.76
N ASP A 127 -26.19 22.12 -33.97
CA ASP A 127 -26.33 22.16 -32.52
C ASP A 127 -25.24 22.98 -31.83
N LEU A 128 -24.08 23.13 -32.47
CA LEU A 128 -22.95 23.91 -31.97
C LEU A 128 -22.97 25.36 -32.48
N TYR A 129 -23.39 25.58 -33.73
CA TYR A 129 -23.32 26.90 -34.38
C TYR A 129 -24.65 27.66 -34.41
N LYS A 130 -25.78 26.94 -34.38
CA LYS A 130 -27.14 27.51 -34.43
C LYS A 130 -28.06 26.75 -33.47
N PRO A 131 -27.76 26.77 -32.16
CA PRO A 131 -28.54 26.04 -31.18
C PRO A 131 -29.99 26.56 -31.15
N THR A 132 -30.95 25.64 -31.05
CA THR A 132 -32.36 25.95 -30.87
C THR A 132 -32.79 25.54 -29.47
N HIS A 133 -33.64 26.34 -28.81
CA HIS A 133 -34.06 26.10 -27.42
C HIS A 133 -34.58 24.68 -27.18
N SER A 134 -35.60 24.26 -27.94
CA SER A 134 -36.19 22.92 -27.81
C SER A 134 -35.17 21.78 -27.96
N ARG A 135 -34.21 21.93 -28.87
CA ARG A 135 -33.19 20.91 -29.12
C ARG A 135 -32.09 20.91 -28.06
N MET A 136 -31.66 22.08 -27.60
CA MET A 136 -30.67 22.21 -26.54
C MET A 136 -31.22 21.76 -25.18
N ALA A 137 -32.46 22.14 -24.85
CA ALA A 137 -33.12 21.68 -23.63
C ALA A 137 -33.17 20.14 -23.58
N ARG A 138 -33.46 19.50 -24.72
CA ARG A 138 -33.41 18.04 -24.84
C ARG A 138 -32.00 17.51 -24.66
N ILE A 139 -31.01 18.04 -25.38
CA ILE A 139 -29.64 17.54 -25.31
C ILE A 139 -29.05 17.67 -23.90
N LEU A 140 -29.22 18.83 -23.29
CA LEU A 140 -28.73 19.11 -21.93
C LEU A 140 -29.46 18.27 -20.87
N SER A 141 -30.77 18.04 -21.00
CA SER A 141 -31.51 17.18 -20.07
C SER A 141 -30.96 15.76 -20.03
N TYR A 142 -30.77 15.15 -21.20
CA TYR A 142 -30.23 13.78 -21.29
C TYR A 142 -28.78 13.71 -20.81
N LEU A 143 -27.97 14.73 -21.10
CA LEU A 143 -26.59 14.81 -20.65
C LEU A 143 -26.48 14.97 -19.12
N ILE A 144 -27.29 15.85 -18.52
CA ILE A 144 -27.36 16.05 -17.07
C ILE A 144 -27.84 14.77 -16.38
N ASN A 145 -28.85 14.10 -16.93
CA ASN A 145 -29.32 12.82 -16.39
C ASN A 145 -28.24 11.73 -16.45
N PHE A 146 -27.44 11.70 -17.52
CA PHE A 146 -26.29 10.80 -17.63
C PHE A 146 -25.22 11.10 -16.57
N VAL A 147 -24.92 12.38 -16.32
CA VAL A 147 -23.97 12.78 -15.26
C VAL A 147 -24.49 12.41 -13.88
N ARG A 148 -25.77 12.69 -13.58
CA ARG A 148 -26.41 12.28 -12.30
C ARG A 148 -26.36 10.77 -12.11
N PHE A 149 -26.60 10.00 -13.17
CA PHE A 149 -26.46 8.54 -13.13
C PHE A 149 -25.01 8.14 -12.82
N ARG A 150 -24.02 8.72 -13.51
CA ARG A 150 -22.60 8.44 -13.26
C ARG A 150 -22.21 8.76 -11.81
N GLU A 151 -22.63 9.90 -11.28
CA GLU A 151 -22.34 10.32 -9.92
C GLU A 151 -22.92 9.34 -8.89
N SER A 152 -24.17 8.91 -9.08
CA SER A 152 -24.79 7.93 -8.18
C SER A 152 -24.06 6.58 -8.14
N HIS A 153 -23.40 6.19 -9.24
CA HIS A 153 -22.62 4.96 -9.34
C HIS A 153 -21.12 5.12 -9.07
N THR A 154 -20.62 6.34 -8.90
CA THR A 154 -19.19 6.62 -8.71
C THR A 154 -18.66 6.00 -7.42
N THR A 155 -19.46 5.99 -6.36
CA THR A 155 -19.09 5.38 -5.06
C THR A 155 -18.85 3.87 -5.20
N VAL A 156 -19.75 3.17 -5.89
CA VAL A 156 -19.64 1.73 -6.14
C VAL A 156 -18.43 1.42 -7.02
N ILE A 157 -18.22 2.20 -8.09
CA ILE A 157 -17.06 2.04 -8.97
C ILE A 157 -15.76 2.29 -8.20
N ALA A 158 -15.70 3.34 -7.37
CA ALA A 158 -14.53 3.65 -6.54
C ALA A 158 -14.22 2.51 -5.56
N GLU A 159 -15.23 1.89 -4.95
CA GLU A 159 -14.99 0.72 -4.09
C GLU A 159 -14.35 -0.45 -4.84
N TYR A 160 -14.85 -0.80 -6.03
CA TYR A 160 -14.27 -1.88 -6.83
C TYR A 160 -12.88 -1.52 -7.36
N TYR A 161 -12.67 -0.26 -7.73
CA TYR A 161 -11.36 0.24 -8.15
C TYR A 161 -10.34 0.12 -7.02
N ASN A 162 -10.67 0.63 -5.82
CA ASN A 162 -9.82 0.54 -4.63
C ASN A 162 -9.56 -0.92 -4.23
N LYS A 163 -10.55 -1.81 -4.35
CA LYS A 163 -10.36 -3.26 -4.15
C LYS A 163 -9.38 -3.83 -5.18
N SER A 164 -9.51 -3.47 -6.46
CA SER A 164 -8.58 -3.92 -7.50
C SER A 164 -7.16 -3.41 -7.24
N GLU A 165 -7.00 -2.15 -6.87
CA GLU A 165 -5.72 -1.53 -6.58
C GLU A 165 -5.04 -2.15 -5.35
N SER A 166 -5.78 -2.37 -4.25
CA SER A 166 -5.26 -3.05 -3.06
C SER A 166 -4.84 -4.51 -3.36
N ILE A 167 -5.57 -5.22 -4.22
CA ILE A 167 -5.19 -6.56 -4.68
C ILE A 167 -3.90 -6.50 -5.51
N LYS A 168 -3.77 -5.53 -6.44
CA LYS A 168 -2.54 -5.34 -7.22
C LYS A 168 -1.33 -5.07 -6.33
N MET A 169 -1.46 -4.14 -5.38
CA MET A 169 -0.42 -3.88 -4.39
C MET A 169 -0.06 -5.14 -3.59
N ARG A 170 -1.07 -5.93 -3.19
CA ARG A 170 -0.82 -7.18 -2.46
C ARG A 170 -0.05 -8.19 -3.31
N ILE A 171 -0.40 -8.32 -4.58
CA ILE A 171 0.31 -9.18 -5.53
C ILE A 171 1.76 -8.72 -5.67
N GLU A 172 2.01 -7.43 -5.86
CA GLU A 172 3.36 -6.87 -5.95
C GLU A 172 4.20 -7.12 -4.70
N THR A 173 3.63 -6.94 -3.50
CA THR A 173 4.33 -7.25 -2.24
C THR A 173 4.69 -8.74 -2.13
N LEU A 174 3.78 -9.63 -2.50
CA LEU A 174 4.03 -11.07 -2.48
C LEU A 174 5.08 -11.50 -3.52
N HIS A 175 5.09 -10.86 -4.69
CA HIS A 175 6.13 -11.10 -5.70
C HIS A 175 7.51 -10.66 -5.20
N LEU A 176 7.60 -9.49 -4.55
CA LEU A 176 8.85 -9.01 -3.96
C LEU A 176 9.34 -9.93 -2.84
N GLU A 177 8.44 -10.36 -1.96
CA GLU A 177 8.75 -11.33 -0.90
C GLU A 177 9.22 -12.67 -1.45
N LYS A 178 8.54 -13.18 -2.50
CA LYS A 178 8.93 -14.41 -3.19
C LYS A 178 10.34 -14.28 -3.76
N GLN A 179 10.64 -13.18 -4.47
CA GLN A 179 11.96 -12.95 -5.06
C GLN A 179 13.04 -12.90 -3.98
N ASN A 180 12.83 -12.17 -2.89
CA ASN A 180 13.79 -12.10 -1.78
C ASN A 180 14.03 -13.47 -1.13
N ASN A 181 12.98 -14.29 -0.99
CA ASN A 181 13.10 -15.66 -0.48
C ASN A 181 13.84 -16.57 -1.46
N GLU A 182 13.62 -16.42 -2.76
CA GLU A 182 14.37 -17.15 -3.80
C GLU A 182 15.86 -16.77 -3.77
N ASP A 183 16.19 -15.49 -3.64
CA ASP A 183 17.57 -15.02 -3.51
C ASP A 183 18.25 -15.57 -2.26
N ARG A 184 17.55 -15.56 -1.12
CA ARG A 184 18.04 -16.18 0.13
C ARG A 184 18.28 -17.67 -0.03
N LEU A 185 17.36 -18.38 -0.71
CA LEU A 185 17.50 -19.80 -0.98
C LEU A 185 18.71 -20.08 -1.87
N GLN A 186 18.93 -19.28 -2.91
CA GLN A 186 20.11 -19.39 -3.78
C GLN A 186 21.41 -19.16 -3.01
N HIS A 187 21.45 -18.15 -2.14
CA HIS A 187 22.59 -17.92 -1.26
C HIS A 187 22.86 -19.11 -0.33
N LEU A 188 21.82 -19.70 0.28
CA LEU A 188 21.97 -20.88 1.12
C LEU A 188 22.45 -22.11 0.34
N ILE A 189 21.94 -22.32 -0.88
CA ILE A 189 22.39 -23.41 -1.77
C ILE A 189 23.87 -23.21 -2.14
N HIS A 190 24.27 -21.99 -2.49
CA HIS A 190 25.66 -21.68 -2.82
C HIS A 190 26.59 -21.92 -1.62
N ASN A 191 26.22 -21.40 -0.45
CA ASN A 191 26.98 -21.61 0.79
C ASN A 191 27.09 -23.10 1.15
N ARG A 192 25.99 -23.85 1.00
CA ARG A 192 25.99 -25.29 1.23
C ARG A 192 26.93 -26.01 0.27
N LYS A 193 26.92 -25.69 -1.02
CA LYS A 193 27.84 -26.27 -2.01
C LYS A 193 29.30 -25.95 -1.70
N ALA A 194 29.60 -24.72 -1.30
CA ALA A 194 30.95 -24.31 -0.90
C ALA A 194 31.42 -25.10 0.34
N MET A 195 30.56 -25.21 1.36
CA MET A 195 30.85 -25.98 2.57
C MET A 195 31.02 -27.47 2.27
N GLU A 196 30.17 -28.06 1.42
CA GLU A 196 30.30 -29.46 0.99
C GLU A 196 31.60 -29.72 0.21
N ALA A 197 32.12 -28.74 -0.52
CA ALA A 197 33.43 -28.84 -1.17
C ALA A 197 34.56 -28.81 -0.13
N GLU A 198 34.53 -27.87 0.81
CA GLU A 198 35.54 -27.76 1.86
C GLU A 198 35.58 -29.00 2.77
N VAL A 199 34.41 -29.55 3.12
CA VAL A 199 34.29 -30.78 3.89
C VAL A 199 34.87 -31.97 3.12
N ARG A 200 34.64 -32.06 1.81
CA ARG A 200 35.25 -33.11 0.97
C ARG A 200 36.77 -33.00 0.92
N ASP A 201 37.31 -31.80 0.74
CA ASP A 201 38.77 -31.59 0.74
C ASP A 201 39.39 -31.96 2.10
N LYS A 202 38.75 -31.56 3.21
CA LYS A 202 39.18 -31.94 4.56
C LYS A 202 39.09 -33.46 4.79
N ALA A 203 38.06 -34.12 4.27
CA ALA A 203 37.91 -35.57 4.36
C ALA A 203 39.02 -36.30 3.59
N LEU A 204 39.32 -35.87 2.36
CA LEU A 204 40.43 -36.42 1.57
C LEU A 204 41.78 -36.25 2.27
N ARG A 205 42.06 -35.05 2.80
CA ARG A 205 43.29 -34.82 3.59
C ARG A 205 43.35 -35.71 4.83
N ASN A 206 42.21 -35.97 5.48
CA ASN A 206 42.16 -36.85 6.64
C ASN A 206 42.45 -38.31 6.26
N GLU A 207 41.91 -38.77 5.12
CA GLU A 207 42.23 -40.09 4.58
C GLU A 207 43.71 -40.22 4.21
N ASP A 208 44.29 -39.21 3.56
CA ASP A 208 45.72 -39.19 3.23
C ASP A 208 46.59 -39.23 4.49
N LEU A 209 46.25 -38.43 5.51
CA LEU A 209 46.95 -38.45 6.80
C LEU A 209 46.82 -39.80 7.50
N LYS A 210 45.63 -40.44 7.47
CA LYS A 210 45.45 -41.80 7.99
C LYS A 210 46.35 -42.80 7.27
N ASN A 211 46.41 -42.74 5.94
CA ASN A 211 47.27 -43.61 5.14
C ASN A 211 48.75 -43.41 5.47
N GLN A 212 49.20 -42.16 5.65
CA GLN A 212 50.56 -41.85 6.10
C GLN A 212 50.82 -42.36 7.52
N LEU A 213 49.86 -42.23 8.43
CA LEU A 213 49.95 -42.73 9.80
C LEU A 213 50.11 -44.26 9.81
N PHE A 214 49.30 -44.99 9.02
CA PHE A 214 49.46 -46.44 8.86
C PHE A 214 50.80 -46.82 8.25
N ALA A 215 51.30 -46.06 7.27
CA ALA A 215 52.62 -46.30 6.67
C ALA A 215 53.74 -46.09 7.70
N LEU A 216 53.67 -45.01 8.50
CA LEU A 216 54.60 -44.72 9.60
C LEU A 216 54.53 -45.77 10.70
N GLN A 217 53.34 -46.25 11.09
CA GLN A 217 53.19 -47.35 12.04
C GLN A 217 53.90 -48.62 11.54
N ARG A 218 53.71 -48.99 10.27
CA ARG A 218 54.44 -50.13 9.67
C ARG A 218 55.95 -49.91 9.63
N GLN A 219 56.42 -48.68 9.40
CA GLN A 219 57.84 -48.36 9.46
C GLN A 219 58.36 -48.45 10.89
N GLN A 220 57.61 -47.93 11.87
CA GLN A 220 57.93 -48.00 13.28
C GLN A 220 58.04 -49.45 13.76
N GLU A 221 57.09 -50.32 13.38
CA GLU A 221 57.13 -51.76 13.67
C GLU A 221 58.38 -52.44 13.09
N LYS A 222 58.76 -52.08 11.85
CA LYS A 222 59.99 -52.60 11.22
C LYS A 222 61.24 -52.12 11.96
N VAL A 223 61.28 -50.86 12.37
CA VAL A 223 62.41 -50.29 13.12
C VAL A 223 62.49 -50.89 14.51
N SER A 224 61.37 -51.09 15.20
CA SER A 224 61.34 -51.75 16.51
C SER A 224 61.80 -53.21 16.40
N ALA A 225 61.37 -53.95 15.37
CA ALA A 225 61.86 -55.31 15.13
C ALA A 225 63.38 -55.34 14.91
N ARG A 226 63.90 -54.43 14.07
CA ARG A 226 65.36 -54.29 13.85
C ARG A 226 66.11 -53.89 15.12
N LEU A 227 65.52 -53.05 15.96
CA LEU A 227 66.10 -52.64 17.23
C LEU A 227 66.19 -53.83 18.20
N GLU A 228 65.14 -54.64 18.30
CA GLU A 228 65.15 -55.86 19.12
C GLU A 228 66.16 -56.88 18.59
N ASP A 229 66.22 -57.12 17.27
CA ASP A 229 67.25 -57.96 16.65
C ASP A 229 68.67 -57.45 16.98
N ALA A 230 68.89 -56.13 16.91
CA ALA A 230 70.18 -55.52 17.20
C ALA A 230 70.52 -55.62 18.70
N LYS A 231 69.55 -55.46 19.60
CA LYS A 231 69.73 -55.67 21.04
C LYS A 231 70.09 -57.13 21.34
N GLN A 232 69.40 -58.08 20.70
CA GLN A 232 69.68 -59.50 20.86
C GLN A 232 71.10 -59.84 20.39
N ARG A 233 71.49 -59.41 19.19
CA ARG A 233 72.86 -59.56 18.68
C ARG A 233 73.90 -58.91 19.57
N LYS A 234 73.62 -57.72 20.11
CA LYS A 234 74.50 -57.05 21.08
C LYS A 234 74.63 -57.88 22.36
N GLY A 235 73.54 -58.46 22.85
CA GLY A 235 73.54 -59.39 23.98
C GLY A 235 74.42 -60.61 23.73
N ASP A 236 74.23 -61.27 22.58
CA ASP A 236 75.01 -62.44 22.17
C ASP A 236 76.50 -62.11 22.04
N LEU A 237 76.84 -60.99 21.41
CA LEU A 237 78.22 -60.49 21.29
C LEU A 237 78.81 -60.14 22.65
N ALA A 238 78.03 -59.54 23.56
CA ALA A 238 78.49 -59.22 24.91
C ALA A 238 78.76 -60.50 25.72
N MET A 239 77.91 -61.52 25.60
CA MET A 239 78.14 -62.84 26.20
C MET A 239 79.38 -63.50 25.63
N MET A 240 79.55 -63.52 24.30
CA MET A 240 80.76 -64.04 23.67
C MET A 240 82.02 -63.26 24.10
N LEU A 241 81.94 -61.94 24.21
CA LEU A 241 83.05 -61.12 24.67
C LEU A 241 83.38 -61.42 26.14
N GLN A 242 82.37 -61.60 27.00
CA GLN A 242 82.57 -62.02 28.38
C GLN A 242 83.25 -63.39 28.46
N GLN A 243 82.79 -64.36 27.67
CA GLN A 243 83.40 -65.69 27.57
C GLN A 243 84.85 -65.61 27.10
N LYS A 244 85.13 -64.88 26.01
CA LYS A 244 86.50 -64.69 25.50
C LYS A 244 87.39 -63.92 26.47
N THR A 245 86.83 -62.99 27.24
CA THR A 245 87.56 -62.26 28.28
C THR A 245 87.90 -63.17 29.46
N GLN A 246 87.00 -64.06 29.87
CA GLN A 246 87.27 -65.10 30.86
C GLN A 246 88.32 -66.09 30.36
N GLU A 247 88.21 -66.58 29.12
CA GLU A 247 89.23 -67.43 28.48
C GLU A 247 90.60 -66.73 28.45
N LYS A 248 90.64 -65.45 28.05
CA LYS A 248 91.86 -64.64 28.05
C LYS A 248 92.42 -64.45 29.46
N ALA A 249 91.58 -64.29 30.47
CA ALA A 249 92.02 -64.17 31.87
C ALA A 249 92.63 -65.49 32.37
N MET A 250 92.01 -66.62 32.03
CA MET A 250 92.55 -67.97 32.31
C MET A 250 93.88 -68.20 31.60
N LEU A 251 93.97 -67.91 30.29
CA LEU A 251 95.21 -68.00 29.51
C LEU A 251 96.28 -67.03 30.02
N LYS A 252 95.91 -65.83 30.50
CA LYS A 252 96.83 -64.91 31.18
C LYS A 252 97.32 -65.49 32.51
N GLN A 253 96.47 -66.17 33.26
CA GLN A 253 96.85 -66.82 34.51
C GLN A 253 97.80 -68.00 34.23
N GLU A 254 97.59 -68.76 33.15
CA GLU A 254 98.50 -69.81 32.67
C GLU A 254 99.81 -69.24 32.13
N SER A 255 99.74 -68.14 31.38
CA SER A 255 100.92 -67.37 30.94
C SER A 255 101.70 -66.81 32.13
N ASN A 256 101.03 -66.35 33.19
CA ASN A 256 101.66 -65.90 34.43
C ASN A 256 102.29 -67.04 35.24
N LYS A 257 101.75 -68.27 35.16
CA LYS A 257 102.38 -69.48 35.72
C LYS A 257 103.64 -69.89 34.94
N LEU A 258 103.71 -69.58 33.64
CA LEU A 258 104.88 -69.82 32.78
C LEU A 258 105.89 -68.66 32.77
N ARG A 259 105.53 -67.52 33.38
CA ARG A 259 106.35 -66.31 33.44
C ARG A 259 107.60 -66.38 34.35
N PRO A 260 107.74 -67.27 35.36
CA PRO A 260 108.98 -67.36 36.15
C PRO A 260 110.15 -68.10 35.46
N TYR A 261 109.92 -68.74 34.30
CA TYR A 261 110.97 -69.49 33.57
C TYR A 261 111.59 -68.74 32.40
N MET A 262 111.18 -67.51 32.11
CA MET A 262 111.77 -66.73 31.03
C MET A 262 112.15 -65.32 31.50
N LEU A 263 113.45 -65.10 31.53
CA LEU A 263 114.18 -63.83 31.48
C LEU A 263 114.78 -63.32 32.80
N GLN A 264 116.05 -63.72 32.97
CA GLN A 264 117.09 -62.91 33.61
C GLN A 264 117.43 -61.70 32.72
N SER A 265 117.54 -60.53 33.37
CA SER A 265 118.11 -59.23 32.96
C SER A 265 117.70 -58.65 31.59
N PRO A 266 117.18 -57.41 31.57
CA PRO A 266 118.04 -56.31 31.12
C PRO A 266 117.70 -55.00 31.85
N SER A 267 118.39 -54.73 32.96
CA SER A 267 118.14 -53.57 33.83
C SER A 267 118.66 -52.23 33.30
N ALA A 268 119.28 -52.19 32.11
CA ALA A 268 119.85 -50.95 31.54
C ALA A 268 119.14 -50.45 30.25
N LEU A 269 118.19 -51.22 29.71
CA LEU A 269 117.30 -50.78 28.60
C LEU A 269 115.87 -50.50 29.09
N GLN A 270 115.53 -50.96 30.30
CA GLN A 270 114.25 -50.68 30.94
C GLN A 270 114.12 -49.25 31.43
N GLU A 271 115.22 -48.56 31.75
CA GLU A 271 115.18 -47.20 32.29
C GLU A 271 114.81 -46.18 31.20
N ASN A 272 115.46 -46.23 30.03
CA ASN A 272 115.12 -45.35 28.89
C ASN A 272 113.77 -45.69 28.23
N LEU A 273 113.38 -46.97 28.23
CA LEU A 273 112.08 -47.41 27.71
C LEU A 273 110.96 -47.20 28.72
N ALA A 274 111.26 -47.17 30.03
CA ALA A 274 110.34 -46.71 31.06
C ALA A 274 110.16 -45.20 31.02
N GLU A 275 111.23 -44.41 30.84
CA GLU A 275 111.12 -42.96 30.67
C GLU A 275 110.32 -42.58 29.41
N LEU A 276 110.60 -43.18 28.26
CA LEU A 276 109.80 -42.94 27.04
C LEU A 276 108.37 -43.46 27.17
N ARG A 277 108.13 -44.54 27.92
CA ARG A 277 106.75 -44.98 28.26
C ARG A 277 106.08 -44.03 29.23
N GLU A 278 106.80 -43.47 30.18
CA GLU A 278 106.28 -42.54 31.16
C GLU A 278 105.88 -41.24 30.46
N ILE A 279 106.74 -40.70 29.60
CA ILE A 279 106.43 -39.55 28.75
C ILE A 279 105.23 -39.85 27.83
N LEU A 280 105.20 -41.02 27.18
CA LEU A 280 104.08 -41.40 26.31
C LEU A 280 102.78 -41.64 27.10
N ASN A 281 102.87 -42.09 28.35
CA ASN A 281 101.72 -42.24 29.25
C ASN A 281 101.24 -40.88 29.77
N ILE A 282 102.16 -39.96 30.08
CA ILE A 282 101.84 -38.57 30.45
C ILE A 282 101.17 -37.87 29.27
N ASP A 283 101.70 -38.00 28.05
CA ASP A 283 101.11 -37.42 26.85
C ASP A 283 99.77 -38.06 26.52
N LYS A 284 99.60 -39.37 26.68
CA LYS A 284 98.28 -40.03 26.55
C LYS A 284 97.30 -39.54 27.61
N ALA A 285 97.72 -39.40 28.86
CA ALA A 285 96.88 -38.87 29.92
C ALA A 285 96.51 -37.40 29.65
N HIS A 286 97.43 -36.62 29.09
CA HIS A 286 97.20 -35.23 28.69
C HIS A 286 96.24 -35.14 27.49
N ILE A 287 96.40 -36.01 26.48
CA ILE A 287 95.47 -36.12 25.35
C ILE A 287 94.09 -36.57 25.82
N ASP A 288 93.99 -37.57 26.70
CA ASP A 288 92.72 -38.01 27.26
C ASP A 288 92.05 -36.91 28.10
N ALA A 289 92.83 -36.10 28.83
CA ALA A 289 92.31 -34.95 29.56
C ALA A 289 91.81 -33.85 28.61
N LEU A 290 92.53 -33.57 27.53
CA LEU A 290 92.10 -32.64 26.48
C LEU A 290 90.88 -33.15 25.73
N ASP A 291 90.78 -34.45 25.44
CA ASP A 291 89.64 -35.05 24.72
C ASP A 291 88.38 -35.07 25.61
N ARG A 292 88.53 -35.33 26.91
CA ARG A 292 87.43 -35.15 27.89
C ARG A 292 86.99 -33.70 27.97
N ARG A 293 87.93 -32.75 27.98
CA ARG A 293 87.63 -31.31 28.00
C ARG A 293 86.95 -30.86 26.70
N ALA A 294 87.39 -31.37 25.55
CA ALA A 294 86.78 -31.09 24.25
C ALA A 294 85.35 -31.63 24.19
N ARG A 295 85.11 -32.86 24.67
CA ARG A 295 83.76 -33.44 24.77
C ARG A 295 82.87 -32.64 25.72
N ALA A 296 83.38 -32.23 26.88
CA ALA A 296 82.62 -31.41 27.83
C ALA A 296 82.25 -30.03 27.23
N LEU A 297 83.19 -29.38 26.52
CA LEU A 297 82.94 -28.14 25.80
C LEU A 297 81.95 -28.33 24.65
N GLN A 298 81.99 -29.47 23.97
CA GLN A 298 81.04 -29.79 22.90
C GLN A 298 79.63 -29.99 23.44
N THR A 299 79.45 -30.74 24.54
CA THR A 299 78.15 -30.88 25.22
C THR A 299 77.64 -29.52 25.71
N SER A 300 78.53 -28.64 26.20
CA SER A 300 78.16 -27.26 26.55
C SER A 300 77.75 -26.43 25.33
N THR A 301 78.37 -26.65 24.18
CA THR A 301 78.03 -25.94 22.94
C THR A 301 76.68 -26.40 22.40
N GLU A 302 76.41 -27.70 22.48
CA GLU A 302 75.11 -28.28 22.13
C GLU A 302 74.01 -27.75 23.06
N SER A 303 74.25 -27.64 24.38
CA SER A 303 73.26 -27.05 25.29
C SER A 303 73.01 -25.55 25.01
N PHE A 304 74.05 -24.77 24.70
CA PHE A 304 73.87 -23.38 24.26
C PHE A 304 73.07 -23.30 22.95
N SER A 305 73.28 -24.22 22.00
CA SER A 305 72.51 -24.22 20.74
C SER A 305 71.02 -24.47 20.95
N VAL A 306 70.65 -25.34 21.90
CA VAL A 306 69.25 -25.58 22.29
C VAL A 306 68.66 -24.33 22.95
N VAL A 307 69.38 -23.73 23.89
CA VAL A 307 68.93 -22.48 24.55
C VAL A 307 68.76 -21.35 23.53
N CYS A 308 69.65 -21.22 22.54
CA CYS A 308 69.49 -20.24 21.46
C CYS A 308 68.24 -20.50 20.62
N ALA A 309 67.92 -21.77 20.33
CA ALA A 309 66.70 -22.14 19.62
C ALA A 309 65.44 -21.81 20.43
N ASP A 310 65.46 -22.08 21.74
CA ASP A 310 64.36 -21.75 22.66
C ASP A 310 64.15 -20.23 22.77
N VAL A 311 65.24 -19.46 22.89
CA VAL A 311 65.17 -17.98 22.89
C VAL A 311 64.60 -17.46 21.56
N ALA A 312 64.99 -18.03 20.43
CA ALA A 312 64.42 -17.66 19.13
C ALA A 312 62.92 -18.00 19.03
N ALA A 313 62.48 -19.11 19.63
CA ALA A 313 61.06 -19.46 19.71
C ALA A 313 60.29 -18.48 20.61
N CYS A 314 60.83 -18.11 21.77
CA CYS A 314 60.24 -17.11 22.66
C CYS A 314 60.11 -15.74 21.98
N ILE A 315 61.09 -15.33 21.17
CA ILE A 315 61.02 -14.08 20.40
C ILE A 315 59.87 -14.12 19.40
N LYS A 316 59.65 -15.24 18.69
CA LYS A 316 58.50 -15.38 17.77
C LYS A 316 57.17 -15.26 18.49
N ILE A 317 57.02 -15.94 19.64
CA ILE A 317 55.80 -15.86 20.45
C ILE A 317 55.56 -14.44 20.95
N LEU A 318 56.61 -13.71 21.36
CA LEU A 318 56.49 -12.31 21.75
C LEU A 318 56.06 -11.41 20.60
N ASP A 319 56.49 -11.69 19.37
CA ASP A 319 56.09 -10.93 18.19
C ASP A 319 54.63 -11.22 17.78
N GLU A 320 54.19 -12.47 17.91
CA GLU A 320 52.79 -12.87 17.76
C GLU A 320 51.89 -12.17 18.79
N ILE A 321 52.30 -12.16 20.07
CA ILE A 321 51.59 -11.45 21.15
C ILE A 321 51.51 -9.95 20.86
N ARG A 322 52.59 -9.33 20.36
CA ARG A 322 52.58 -7.91 19.96
C ARG A 322 51.58 -7.64 18.85
N GLN A 323 51.49 -8.52 17.85
CA GLN A 323 50.51 -8.38 16.77
C GLN A 323 49.08 -8.57 17.27
N GLU A 324 48.83 -9.49 18.21
CA GLU A 324 47.50 -9.65 18.81
C GLU A 324 47.11 -8.45 19.69
N LEU A 325 48.04 -7.90 20.48
CA LEU A 325 47.81 -6.67 21.25
C LEU A 325 47.44 -5.50 20.35
N ALA A 326 48.11 -5.32 19.21
CA ALA A 326 47.77 -4.27 18.26
C ALA A 326 46.35 -4.43 17.68
N LYS A 327 45.94 -5.67 17.37
CA LYS A 327 44.57 -5.97 16.92
C LYS A 327 43.54 -5.71 18.03
N GLU A 328 43.86 -6.05 19.27
CA GLU A 328 42.99 -5.80 20.42
C GLU A 328 42.78 -4.29 20.63
N GLU A 329 43.84 -3.48 20.53
CA GLU A 329 43.74 -2.01 20.60
C GLU A 329 42.85 -1.44 19.49
N GLU A 330 42.99 -1.92 18.25
CA GLU A 330 42.12 -1.52 17.13
C GLU A 330 40.64 -1.88 17.38
N GLU A 331 40.37 -3.08 17.88
CA GLU A 331 39.02 -3.52 18.21
C GLU A 331 38.44 -2.76 19.41
N LEU A 332 39.25 -2.40 20.41
CA LEU A 332 38.81 -1.54 21.53
C LEU A 332 38.41 -0.14 21.04
N VAL A 333 39.20 0.46 20.14
CA VAL A 333 38.84 1.75 19.51
C VAL A 333 37.56 1.62 18.69
N ARG A 334 37.40 0.53 17.95
CA ARG A 334 36.18 0.26 17.18
C ARG A 334 34.96 0.06 18.08
N ASN A 335 35.11 -0.65 19.19
CA ASN A 335 34.07 -0.87 20.18
C ASN A 335 33.65 0.44 20.85
N ALA A 336 34.62 1.28 21.24
CA ALA A 336 34.34 2.61 21.79
C ALA A 336 33.50 3.47 20.82
N ARG A 337 33.89 3.53 19.53
CA ARG A 337 33.11 4.25 18.50
C ARG A 337 31.71 3.67 18.31
N GLN A 338 31.55 2.36 18.33
CA GLN A 338 30.23 1.72 18.25
C GLN A 338 29.37 2.01 19.47
N ARG A 339 29.97 2.05 20.66
CA ARG A 339 29.29 2.36 21.91
C ARG A 339 28.82 3.82 21.95
N ASP A 340 29.63 4.75 21.47
CA ASP A 340 29.25 6.15 21.34
C ASP A 340 28.12 6.33 20.32
N ALA A 341 28.22 5.68 19.15
CA ALA A 341 27.16 5.69 18.13
C ALA A 341 25.84 5.07 18.64
N LEU A 342 25.92 4.01 19.45
CA LEU A 342 24.75 3.42 20.12
C LEU A 342 24.16 4.36 21.16
N SER A 343 24.99 5.08 21.91
CA SER A 343 24.55 6.08 22.88
C SER A 343 23.82 7.24 22.20
N GLU A 344 24.38 7.79 21.12
CA GLU A 344 23.75 8.84 20.32
C GLU A 344 22.42 8.39 19.71
N ARG A 345 22.38 7.18 19.11
CA ARG A 345 21.13 6.60 18.60
C ARG A 345 20.10 6.39 19.71
N GLY A 346 20.53 5.97 20.90
CA GLY A 346 19.67 5.82 22.07
C GLY A 346 19.09 7.15 22.55
N ASN A 347 19.88 8.22 22.54
CA ASN A 347 19.40 9.57 22.87
C ASN A 347 18.41 10.08 21.84
N ASN A 348 18.71 9.93 20.54
CA ASN A 348 17.79 10.30 19.47
C ASN A 348 16.46 9.53 19.55
N ALA A 349 16.50 8.23 19.86
CA ALA A 349 15.29 7.43 20.04
C ALA A 349 14.43 7.95 21.21
N ARG A 350 15.05 8.31 22.34
CA ARG A 350 14.34 8.91 23.49
C ARG A 350 13.73 10.26 23.16
N ASP A 351 14.40 11.09 22.37
CA ASP A 351 13.88 12.39 21.97
C ASP A 351 12.71 12.25 20.98
N VAL A 352 12.79 11.29 20.05
CA VAL A 352 11.66 10.93 19.19
C VAL A 352 10.47 10.41 20.01
N GLU A 353 10.71 9.58 21.03
CA GLU A 353 9.65 9.06 21.91
C GLU A 353 9.00 10.19 22.74
N ARG A 354 9.79 11.17 23.21
CA ARG A 354 9.25 12.38 23.85
C ARG A 354 8.41 13.22 22.87
N ALA A 355 8.87 13.39 21.64
CA ALA A 355 8.11 14.11 20.61
C ALA A 355 6.80 13.38 20.27
N GLU A 356 6.85 12.05 20.15
CA GLU A 356 5.68 11.21 19.90
C GLU A 356 4.65 11.31 21.04
N THR A 357 5.09 11.20 22.29
CA THR A 357 4.19 11.33 23.45
C THR A 357 3.58 12.72 23.54
N MET A 358 4.32 13.78 23.20
CA MET A 358 3.79 15.16 23.11
C MET A 358 2.73 15.27 22.01
N LEU A 359 3.01 14.77 20.80
CA LEU A 359 2.08 14.79 19.67
C LEU A 359 0.82 13.97 19.96
N ARG A 360 0.94 12.79 20.59
CA ARG A 360 -0.21 11.99 21.03
C ARG A 360 -1.10 12.75 22.01
N ARG A 361 -0.52 13.49 22.97
CA ARG A 361 -1.29 14.35 23.89
C ARG A 361 -1.99 15.49 23.15
N GLN A 362 -1.32 16.12 22.18
CA GLN A 362 -1.95 17.15 21.35
C GLN A 362 -3.11 16.58 20.54
N LEU A 363 -2.92 15.42 19.91
CA LEU A 363 -3.95 14.73 19.15
C LEU A 363 -5.16 14.39 20.03
N ALA A 364 -4.93 13.85 21.23
CA ALA A 364 -6.00 13.56 22.19
C ALA A 364 -6.79 14.83 22.59
N LYS A 365 -6.10 15.96 22.78
CA LYS A 365 -6.74 17.25 23.09
C LYS A 365 -7.58 17.76 21.92
N TRP A 366 -7.09 17.60 20.69
CA TRP A 366 -7.83 17.98 19.48
C TRP A 366 -9.02 17.05 19.21
N SER A 367 -8.88 15.74 19.44
CA SER A 367 -9.98 14.80 19.31
C SER A 367 -11.07 15.10 20.33
N GLU A 368 -10.72 15.34 21.60
CA GLU A 368 -11.70 15.73 22.64
C GLU A 368 -12.42 17.04 22.29
N ARG A 369 -11.70 18.03 21.75
CA ARG A 369 -12.31 19.28 21.30
C ARG A 369 -13.26 19.05 20.11
N THR A 370 -12.90 18.16 19.20
CA THR A 370 -13.72 17.82 18.03
C THR A 370 -14.97 17.05 18.46
N GLU A 371 -14.84 16.11 19.41
CA GLU A 371 -15.96 15.36 19.98
C GLU A 371 -16.96 16.31 20.66
N LYS A 372 -16.48 17.23 21.51
CA LYS A 372 -17.33 18.25 22.16
C LYS A 372 -18.05 19.13 21.15
N LEU A 373 -17.39 19.54 20.06
CA LEU A 373 -18.03 20.31 19.00
C LEU A 373 -19.10 19.49 18.25
N ARG A 374 -18.85 18.20 18.01
CA ARG A 374 -19.85 17.29 17.43
C ARG A 374 -21.04 17.09 18.35
N GLU A 375 -20.83 16.84 19.64
CA GLU A 375 -21.89 16.71 20.64
C GLU A 375 -22.72 18.00 20.74
N GLN A 376 -22.07 19.17 20.77
CA GLN A 376 -22.78 20.45 20.77
C GLN A 376 -23.58 20.67 19.48
N SER A 377 -23.03 20.30 18.32
CA SER A 377 -23.75 20.38 17.05
C SER A 377 -24.96 19.44 17.03
N GLN A 378 -24.80 18.22 17.53
CA GLN A 378 -25.88 17.23 17.63
C GLN A 378 -26.96 17.69 18.62
N ALA A 379 -26.57 18.24 19.77
CA ALA A 379 -27.51 18.79 20.75
C ALA A 379 -28.32 19.95 20.16
N LYS A 380 -27.67 20.88 19.45
CA LYS A 380 -28.35 21.97 18.74
C LYS A 380 -29.27 21.46 17.63
N ALA A 381 -28.87 20.43 16.90
CA ALA A 381 -29.71 19.81 15.88
C ALA A 381 -30.97 19.19 16.49
N ARG A 382 -30.83 18.46 17.61
CA ARG A 382 -31.97 17.90 18.35
C ARG A 382 -32.89 18.98 18.91
N GLU A 383 -32.35 20.04 19.50
CA GLU A 383 -33.14 21.16 20.00
C GLU A 383 -33.90 21.87 18.86
N ALA A 384 -33.27 21.99 17.68
CA ALA A 384 -33.93 22.55 16.50
C ALA A 384 -35.04 21.62 15.96
N GLU A 385 -34.83 20.30 15.97
CA GLU A 385 -35.84 19.31 15.61
C GLU A 385 -37.03 19.33 16.57
N GLU A 386 -36.80 19.39 17.89
CA GLU A 386 -37.85 19.52 18.91
C GLU A 386 -38.66 20.80 18.72
N LYS A 387 -37.99 21.95 18.55
CA LYS A 387 -38.66 23.24 18.24
C LYS A 387 -39.45 23.18 16.95
N MET A 388 -38.95 22.49 15.93
CA MET A 388 -39.66 22.30 14.66
C MET A 388 -40.91 21.45 14.84
N GLN A 389 -40.84 20.38 15.64
CA GLN A 389 -42.00 19.55 15.97
C GLN A 389 -43.04 20.31 16.78
N GLU A 390 -42.61 21.10 17.78
CA GLU A 390 -43.49 21.98 18.55
C GLU A 390 -44.19 23.00 17.65
N LEU A 391 -43.44 23.68 16.77
CA LEU A 391 -43.99 24.62 15.80
C LEU A 391 -44.98 23.94 14.84
N GLN A 392 -44.67 22.74 14.36
CA GLN A 392 -45.59 21.96 13.53
C GLN A 392 -46.85 21.55 14.28
N ALA A 393 -46.75 21.24 15.58
CA ALA A 393 -47.91 20.92 16.42
C ALA A 393 -48.78 22.16 16.63
N VAL A 394 -48.18 23.31 16.95
CA VAL A 394 -48.89 24.60 17.07
C VAL A 394 -49.54 24.98 15.74
N HIS A 395 -48.84 24.86 14.62
CA HIS A 395 -49.39 25.15 13.30
C HIS A 395 -50.58 24.24 12.97
N ARG A 396 -50.50 22.94 13.32
CA ARG A 396 -51.63 22.01 13.19
C ARG A 396 -52.83 22.45 14.03
N GLN A 397 -52.61 22.78 15.31
CA GLN A 397 -53.67 23.29 16.19
C GLN A 397 -54.30 24.58 15.66
N GLN A 398 -53.48 25.53 15.18
CA GLN A 398 -53.97 26.77 14.57
C GLN A 398 -54.79 26.49 13.30
N THR A 399 -54.34 25.56 12.46
CA THR A 399 -55.07 25.16 11.26
C THR A 399 -56.42 24.50 11.61
N GLU A 400 -56.44 23.63 12.62
CA GLU A 400 -57.68 23.03 13.15
C GLU A 400 -58.61 24.09 13.75
N GLU A 401 -58.09 25.05 14.52
CA GLU A 401 -58.88 26.17 15.01
C GLU A 401 -59.44 27.03 13.87
N HIS A 402 -58.64 27.35 12.86
CA HIS A 402 -59.07 28.14 11.71
C HIS A 402 -60.15 27.41 10.91
N THR A 403 -60.01 26.10 10.69
CA THR A 403 -61.04 25.30 10.01
C THR A 403 -62.32 25.19 10.85
N ARG A 404 -62.21 25.05 12.18
CA ARG A 404 -63.38 25.05 13.09
C ARG A 404 -64.08 26.41 13.11
N LYS A 405 -63.32 27.50 13.28
CA LYS A 405 -63.86 28.88 13.19
C LYS A 405 -64.48 29.14 11.82
N GLY A 406 -63.88 28.64 10.73
CA GLY A 406 -64.44 28.71 9.38
C GLY A 406 -65.77 27.96 9.24
N LYS A 407 -65.87 26.74 9.80
CA LYS A 407 -67.15 25.98 9.86
C LYS A 407 -68.20 26.72 10.68
N ASP A 408 -67.85 27.22 11.87
CA ASP A 408 -68.78 27.97 12.72
C ASP A 408 -69.23 29.27 12.07
N MET A 409 -68.33 29.97 11.38
CA MET A 409 -68.64 31.17 10.60
C MET A 409 -69.57 30.85 9.42
N ASN A 410 -69.34 29.75 8.70
CA ASN A 410 -70.24 29.30 7.64
C ASN A 410 -71.63 28.94 8.19
N ILE A 411 -71.73 28.28 9.34
CA ILE A 411 -73.01 27.99 9.99
C ILE A 411 -73.73 29.29 10.38
N ARG A 412 -73.01 30.25 10.96
CA ARG A 412 -73.56 31.58 11.29
C ARG A 412 -74.02 32.32 10.04
N ARG A 413 -73.24 32.28 8.95
CA ARG A 413 -73.60 32.88 7.66
C ARG A 413 -74.89 32.28 7.11
N VAL A 414 -75.00 30.95 7.09
CA VAL A 414 -76.22 30.26 6.64
C VAL A 414 -77.42 30.62 7.52
N ARG A 415 -77.24 30.73 8.85
CA ARG A 415 -78.31 31.18 9.75
C ARG A 415 -78.72 32.62 9.47
N ILE A 416 -77.77 33.52 9.25
CA ILE A 416 -78.02 34.92 8.89
C ILE A 416 -78.79 34.98 7.57
N GLU A 417 -78.35 34.27 6.54
CA GLU A 417 -79.03 34.19 5.24
C GLU A 417 -80.47 33.63 5.38
N GLN A 418 -80.68 32.62 6.24
CA GLN A 418 -82.01 32.10 6.53
C GLN A 418 -82.89 33.13 7.26
N THR A 419 -82.34 33.88 8.22
CA THR A 419 -83.09 34.94 8.91
C THR A 419 -83.37 36.13 8.00
N GLU A 420 -82.45 36.50 7.10
CA GLU A 420 -82.66 37.53 6.09
C GLU A 420 -83.76 37.13 5.10
N LYS A 421 -83.78 35.88 4.64
CA LYS A 421 -84.89 35.35 3.82
C LYS A 421 -86.22 35.38 4.55
N LYS A 422 -86.25 35.02 5.83
CA LYS A 422 -87.47 35.11 6.65
C LYS A 422 -87.91 36.56 6.85
N MET A 423 -86.98 37.48 7.05
CA MET A 423 -87.28 38.92 7.15
C MET A 423 -87.82 39.47 5.83
N LEU A 424 -87.25 39.08 4.69
CA LEU A 424 -87.77 39.45 3.36
C LEU A 424 -89.19 38.92 3.16
N HIS A 425 -89.43 37.64 3.48
CA HIS A 425 -90.77 37.06 3.39
C HIS A 425 -91.76 37.75 4.35
N LEU A 426 -91.35 38.11 5.57
CA LEU A 426 -92.21 38.86 6.49
C LEU A 426 -92.49 40.27 5.96
N LYS A 427 -91.50 40.95 5.37
CA LYS A 427 -91.69 42.25 4.74
C LYS A 427 -92.68 42.17 3.58
N GLU A 428 -92.53 41.20 2.69
CA GLU A 428 -93.48 40.95 1.59
C GLU A 428 -94.88 40.65 2.13
N ASN A 429 -95.01 39.86 3.20
CA ASN A 429 -96.31 39.61 3.83
C ASN A 429 -96.93 40.88 4.43
N ILE A 430 -96.15 41.70 5.14
CA ILE A 430 -96.62 42.96 5.71
C ILE A 430 -96.99 43.94 4.60
N GLU A 431 -96.22 44.03 3.53
CA GLU A 431 -96.56 44.84 2.34
C GLU A 431 -97.88 44.36 1.72
N ASN A 432 -98.08 43.04 1.58
CA ASN A 432 -99.34 42.48 1.12
C ASN A 432 -100.51 42.79 2.07
N GLU A 433 -100.31 42.72 3.38
CA GLU A 433 -101.33 43.08 4.38
C GLU A 433 -101.65 44.58 4.36
N ILE A 434 -100.65 45.44 4.19
CA ILE A 434 -100.82 46.89 4.02
C ILE A 434 -101.59 47.16 2.73
N HIS A 435 -101.25 46.50 1.62
CA HIS A 435 -101.99 46.61 0.37
C HIS A 435 -103.44 46.16 0.53
N ALA A 436 -103.69 45.02 1.20
CA ALA A 436 -105.04 44.54 1.47
C ALA A 436 -105.84 45.50 2.38
N ALA A 437 -105.23 46.01 3.44
CA ALA A 437 -105.85 46.99 4.33
C ALA A 437 -106.10 48.34 3.63
N HIS A 438 -105.21 48.75 2.73
CA HIS A 438 -105.38 49.94 1.90
C HIS A 438 -106.53 49.75 0.89
N ASP A 439 -106.64 48.59 0.28
CA ASP A 439 -107.77 48.23 -0.60
C ASP A 439 -109.11 48.20 0.17
N GLU A 440 -109.13 47.68 1.40
CA GLU A 440 -110.30 47.73 2.29
C GLU A 440 -110.63 49.16 2.72
N TYR A 441 -109.62 49.99 3.02
CA TYR A 441 -109.81 51.40 3.30
C TYR A 441 -110.42 52.14 2.11
N LEU A 442 -109.93 51.91 0.89
CA LEU A 442 -110.49 52.49 -0.35
C LEU A 442 -111.93 52.02 -0.58
N LYS A 443 -112.26 50.77 -0.26
CA LYS A 443 -113.65 50.28 -0.28
C LYS A 443 -114.50 51.02 0.75
N MET A 444 -114.07 51.16 1.99
CA MET A 444 -114.82 51.92 3.00
C MET A 444 -114.95 53.40 2.65
N GLU A 445 -113.91 54.03 2.07
CA GLU A 445 -113.96 55.40 1.59
C GLU A 445 -114.97 55.55 0.45
N SER A 446 -115.03 54.58 -0.48
CA SER A 446 -116.04 54.58 -1.53
C SER A 446 -117.46 54.33 -0.98
N HIS A 447 -117.63 53.48 0.04
CA HIS A 447 -118.90 53.30 0.76
C HIS A 447 -119.34 54.57 1.52
N ILE A 448 -118.42 55.27 2.18
CA ILE A 448 -118.71 56.54 2.86
C ILE A 448 -119.07 57.63 1.84
N LYS A 449 -118.34 57.71 0.72
CA LYS A 449 -118.70 58.62 -0.39
C LYS A 449 -120.07 58.29 -0.95
N LEU A 450 -120.40 57.00 -1.13
CA LEU A 450 -121.71 56.54 -1.58
C LEU A 450 -122.81 56.98 -0.59
N TYR A 451 -122.58 56.77 0.71
CA TYR A 451 -123.50 57.16 1.78
C TYR A 451 -123.65 58.68 1.89
N MET A 452 -122.58 59.46 1.67
CA MET A 452 -122.66 60.92 1.57
C MET A 452 -123.49 61.34 0.35
N THR A 453 -123.33 60.72 -0.82
CA THR A 453 -124.20 61.01 -1.98
C THR A 453 -125.66 60.60 -1.75
N GLU A 454 -125.92 59.49 -1.03
CA GLU A 454 -127.28 59.06 -0.68
C GLU A 454 -127.93 59.99 0.37
N MET A 455 -127.14 60.52 1.32
CA MET A 455 -127.57 61.53 2.28
C MET A 455 -127.83 62.89 1.62
N GLU A 456 -126.98 63.32 0.68
CA GLU A 456 -127.23 64.54 -0.12
C GLU A 456 -128.49 64.40 -0.99
N GLN A 457 -128.78 63.20 -1.52
CA GLN A 457 -130.02 62.96 -2.26
C GLN A 457 -131.26 63.00 -1.36
N SER A 458 -131.18 62.52 -0.12
CA SER A 458 -132.31 62.53 0.83
C SER A 458 -132.56 63.89 1.53
N LEU A 459 -131.59 64.82 1.48
CA LEU A 459 -131.76 66.23 1.90
C LEU A 459 -132.29 67.14 0.78
N SER A 460 -132.49 66.60 -0.43
CA SER A 460 -132.95 67.33 -1.63
C SER A 460 -134.39 67.02 -2.07
N GLN A 461 -135.17 66.34 -1.22
CA GLN A 461 -136.63 66.18 -1.33
C GLN A 461 -137.29 66.57 0.00
#